data_AF-A9KKL5-F1
#
_entry.id   AF-A9KKL5-F1
#
_cell.length_a   1.000
_cell.length_b   1.000
_cell.length_c   1.000
_cell.angle_alpha   90.00
_cell.angle_beta   90.00
_cell.angle_gamma   90.00
#
_symmetry.space_group_name_H-M   'P 1'
#
loop_
_entity.id
_entity.type
_entity.pdbx_description
1 polymer ?
#
loop_
_entity_poly.entity_id
_entity_poly.type
_entity_poly.pdbx_seq_one_letter_code
_entity_poly.pdbx_strand_id
1 'polypeptide(L)'
;MNNKTNQGLVEYALKQVGIKYVMGTNCRVLTTSRLQSLINTNPANWFTAERIKECNKWIGQVTTDCHGLIEGYINDNNLNGVVEAGEGTYDTTSDNAFNKAIVKGAISTIDKDLVGLCVRYTGHVGVYIGDGKVVEARGFNYGVCITNLKDRPWTHWYEHPEINYNKTKRVLLLTTPYMRGDDVKKLQQLIGVNVDSIYGPVTDKKVKEILGILGI
;
A
#
# COMPACT_ATOMS: atom_id res chain seq x y z
N MET A 1 16.80 4.95 -12.61
CA MET A 1 15.35 5.06 -12.31
C MET A 1 15.07 4.04 -11.22
N ASN A 2 14.41 4.45 -10.12
CA ASN A 2 14.11 3.53 -9.02
C ASN A 2 13.10 2.47 -9.51
N ASN A 3 13.53 1.20 -9.51
CA ASN A 3 12.72 0.04 -9.92
C ASN A 3 11.69 -0.38 -8.86
N LYS A 4 11.10 0.57 -8.13
CA LYS A 4 10.12 0.29 -7.07
C LYS A 4 8.75 0.13 -7.70
N THR A 5 8.17 -1.07 -7.62
CA THR A 5 6.88 -1.41 -8.22
C THR A 5 5.84 -1.71 -7.14
N ASN A 6 4.57 -1.59 -7.49
CA ASN A 6 3.46 -1.92 -6.59
C ASN A 6 3.49 -3.40 -6.17
N GLN A 7 3.85 -4.31 -7.07
CA GLN A 7 4.05 -5.72 -6.76
C GLN A 7 5.22 -5.95 -5.80
N GLY A 8 6.35 -5.26 -6.04
CA GLY A 8 7.51 -5.34 -5.15
C GLY A 8 7.21 -4.81 -3.73
N LEU A 9 6.36 -3.78 -3.61
CA LEU A 9 5.91 -3.31 -2.30
C LEU A 9 5.09 -4.39 -1.56
N VAL A 10 4.22 -5.11 -2.25
CA VAL A 10 3.44 -6.22 -1.66
C VAL A 10 4.37 -7.31 -1.13
N GLU A 11 5.30 -7.75 -1.97
CA GLU A 11 6.29 -8.78 -1.60
C GLU A 11 7.16 -8.34 -0.42
N TYR A 12 7.60 -7.08 -0.43
CA TYR A 12 8.35 -6.50 0.68
C TYR A 12 7.52 -6.48 1.96
N ALA A 13 6.30 -5.93 1.92
CA ALA A 13 5.45 -5.83 3.10
C ALA A 13 5.14 -7.20 3.71
N LEU A 14 4.89 -8.21 2.87
CA LEU A 14 4.67 -9.60 3.32
C LEU A 14 5.88 -10.17 4.06
N LYS A 15 7.11 -9.91 3.60
CA LYS A 15 8.34 -10.34 4.30
C LYS A 15 8.47 -9.73 5.70
N GLN A 16 7.86 -8.57 5.94
CA GLN A 16 7.94 -7.89 7.23
C GLN A 16 6.90 -8.36 8.24
N VAL A 17 5.94 -9.21 7.87
CA VAL A 17 4.92 -9.71 8.81
C VAL A 17 5.60 -10.40 10.01
N GLY A 18 5.21 -9.99 11.22
CA GLY A 18 5.77 -10.46 12.49
C GLY A 18 6.85 -9.56 13.09
N ILE A 19 7.41 -8.62 12.31
CA ILE A 19 8.37 -7.63 12.81
C ILE A 19 7.73 -6.70 13.84
N LYS A 20 8.50 -6.31 14.86
CA LYS A 20 8.04 -5.46 15.96
C LYS A 20 7.82 -4.01 15.51
N TYR A 21 6.84 -3.36 16.14
CA TYR A 21 6.54 -1.97 15.88
C TYR A 21 7.40 -1.06 16.76
N VAL A 22 8.21 -0.19 16.17
CA VAL A 22 8.91 0.90 16.85
C VAL A 22 8.78 2.15 16.01
N MET A 23 8.28 3.25 16.61
CA MET A 23 8.09 4.50 15.89
C MET A 23 9.42 5.05 15.36
N GLY A 24 9.45 5.40 14.07
CA GLY A 24 10.56 6.10 13.42
C GLY A 24 11.73 5.22 12.94
N THR A 25 11.60 3.89 12.89
CA THR A 25 12.73 3.01 12.51
C THR A 25 12.77 2.60 11.04
N ASN A 26 11.67 2.72 10.30
CA ASN A 26 11.59 2.51 8.84
C ASN A 26 12.30 1.24 8.33
N CYS A 27 11.95 0.08 8.88
CA CYS A 27 12.54 -1.23 8.56
C CYS A 27 14.07 -1.32 8.76
N ARG A 28 14.62 -0.55 9.71
CA ARG A 28 16.02 -0.65 10.14
C ARG A 28 16.16 -1.55 11.38
N VAL A 29 17.38 -2.05 11.57
CA VAL A 29 17.78 -2.68 12.83
C VAL A 29 17.68 -1.66 13.97
N LEU A 30 17.01 -1.99 15.05
CA LEU A 30 16.98 -1.13 16.24
C LEU A 30 18.33 -1.26 16.96
N THR A 31 19.17 -0.23 16.90
CA THR A 31 20.41 -0.17 17.68
C THR A 31 20.18 0.62 18.97
N THR A 32 21.07 0.49 19.94
CA THR A 32 21.06 1.32 21.15
C THR A 32 21.09 2.81 20.83
N SER A 33 21.95 3.23 19.89
CA SER A 33 22.05 4.63 19.47
C SER A 33 20.76 5.15 18.84
N ARG A 34 20.13 4.35 17.97
CA ARG A 34 18.87 4.70 17.32
C ARG A 34 17.74 4.81 18.32
N LEU A 35 17.62 3.85 19.24
CA LEU A 35 16.62 3.90 20.31
C LEU A 35 16.80 5.16 21.17
N GLN A 36 18.04 5.50 21.54
CA GLN A 36 18.30 6.72 22.32
C GLN A 36 17.92 7.99 21.55
N SER A 37 18.24 8.07 20.26
CA SER A 37 17.85 9.18 19.39
C SER A 37 16.32 9.35 19.32
N LEU A 38 15.60 8.24 19.14
CA LEU A 38 14.14 8.23 19.09
C LEU A 38 13.50 8.61 20.44
N ILE A 39 14.10 8.21 21.57
CA ILE A 39 13.66 8.64 22.91
C ILE A 39 13.86 10.15 23.10
N ASN A 40 15.00 10.69 22.67
CA ASN A 40 15.31 12.10 22.82
C ASN A 40 14.39 13.00 21.97
N THR A 41 14.02 12.54 20.77
CA THR A 41 13.13 13.26 19.85
C THR A 41 11.66 13.01 20.13
N ASN A 42 11.34 11.88 20.76
CA ASN A 42 10.01 11.41 21.16
C ASN A 42 8.89 11.76 20.16
N PRO A 43 8.95 11.27 18.92
CA PRO A 43 7.96 11.59 17.89
C PRO A 43 6.55 11.27 18.39
N ALA A 44 5.65 12.25 18.24
CA ALA A 44 4.25 12.17 18.67
C ALA A 44 4.05 11.75 20.15
N ASN A 45 5.05 11.97 21.02
CA ASN A 45 5.05 11.51 22.41
C ASN A 45 4.87 9.98 22.56
N TRP A 46 5.37 9.19 21.61
CA TRP A 46 5.15 7.74 21.58
C TRP A 46 5.97 6.96 22.62
N PHE A 47 7.14 7.43 23.04
CA PHE A 47 8.07 6.71 23.92
C PHE A 47 7.75 6.90 25.40
N THR A 48 6.81 6.11 25.92
CA THR A 48 6.55 6.00 27.36
C THR A 48 7.60 5.12 28.04
N ALA A 49 7.75 5.22 29.37
CA ALA A 49 8.70 4.39 30.13
C ALA A 49 8.52 2.88 29.88
N GLU A 50 7.27 2.43 29.78
CA GLU A 50 6.94 1.02 29.51
C GLU A 50 7.35 0.60 28.09
N ARG A 51 7.05 1.43 27.07
CA ARG A 51 7.47 1.16 25.68
C ARG A 51 8.99 1.17 25.54
N ILE A 52 9.68 2.07 26.24
CA ILE A 52 11.15 2.13 26.25
C ILE A 52 11.73 0.82 26.80
N LYS A 53 11.22 0.33 27.94
CA LYS A 53 11.67 -0.92 28.54
C LYS A 53 11.52 -2.10 27.58
N GLU A 54 10.42 -2.15 26.84
CA GLU A 54 10.20 -3.22 25.87
C GLU A 54 11.05 -3.06 24.60
N CYS A 55 11.20 -1.84 24.07
CA CYS A 55 12.05 -1.60 22.91
C CYS A 55 13.51 -2.03 23.15
N ASN A 56 14.00 -1.92 24.40
CA ASN A 56 15.32 -2.43 24.77
C ASN A 56 15.49 -3.94 24.52
N LYS A 57 14.42 -4.74 24.61
CA LYS A 57 14.45 -6.19 24.31
C LYS A 57 14.56 -6.48 22.81
N TRP A 58 14.27 -5.50 21.97
CA TRP A 58 14.26 -5.63 20.51
C TRP A 58 15.52 -5.04 19.86
N ILE A 59 16.49 -4.57 20.65
CA ILE A 59 17.79 -4.16 20.13
C ILE A 59 18.42 -5.31 19.34
N GLY A 60 18.93 -5.00 18.16
CA GLY A 60 19.48 -5.96 17.19
C GLY A 60 18.42 -6.56 16.26
N GLN A 61 17.14 -6.30 16.46
CA GLN A 61 16.06 -6.76 15.56
C GLN A 61 15.66 -5.66 14.58
N VAL A 62 15.21 -6.05 13.39
CA VAL A 62 14.55 -5.14 12.45
C VAL A 62 13.23 -4.71 13.07
N THR A 63 12.89 -3.43 12.97
CA THR A 63 11.65 -2.85 13.51
C THR A 63 11.11 -1.81 12.53
N THR A 64 9.81 -1.54 12.57
CA THR A 64 9.22 -0.49 11.72
C THR A 64 7.99 0.15 12.34
N ASP A 65 7.49 1.25 11.76
CA ASP A 65 6.16 1.76 12.03
C ASP A 65 5.28 1.72 10.76
N CYS A 66 4.08 2.31 10.81
CA CYS A 66 3.12 2.16 9.72
C CYS A 66 3.63 2.78 8.40
N HIS A 67 4.13 4.02 8.45
CA HIS A 67 4.69 4.70 7.29
C HIS A 67 6.07 4.15 6.93
N GLY A 68 6.88 3.86 7.95
CA GLY A 68 8.20 3.28 7.84
C GLY A 68 8.23 1.92 7.14
N LEU A 69 7.12 1.17 7.12
CA LEU A 69 6.99 -0.05 6.33
C LEU A 69 7.06 0.23 4.82
N ILE A 70 6.46 1.33 4.36
CA ILE A 70 6.44 1.73 2.94
C ILE A 70 7.78 2.40 2.59
N GLU A 71 8.26 3.31 3.44
CA GLU A 71 9.57 3.93 3.29
C GLU A 71 10.71 2.91 3.33
N GLY A 72 10.56 1.86 4.13
CA GLY A 72 11.47 0.73 4.18
C GLY A 72 11.65 0.09 2.80
N TYR A 73 10.54 -0.14 2.08
CA TYR A 73 10.60 -0.64 0.71
C TYR A 73 11.31 0.33 -0.23
N ILE A 74 11.02 1.64 -0.12
CA ILE A 74 11.62 2.66 -1.00
C ILE A 74 13.13 2.75 -0.80
N ASN A 75 13.59 2.63 0.45
CA ASN A 75 14.99 2.83 0.83
C ASN A 75 15.83 1.54 0.89
N ASP A 76 15.21 0.36 0.90
CA ASP A 76 15.94 -0.91 0.83
C ASP A 76 16.36 -1.21 -0.61
N ASN A 77 17.59 -0.86 -0.96
CA ASN A 77 18.13 -1.06 -2.31
C ASN A 77 18.33 -2.55 -2.66
N ASN A 78 18.58 -3.41 -1.67
CA ASN A 78 18.89 -4.83 -1.88
C ASN A 78 17.63 -5.72 -1.79
N LEU A 79 16.50 -5.17 -1.34
CA LEU A 79 15.21 -5.86 -1.16
C LEU A 79 15.31 -7.09 -0.23
N ASN A 80 16.24 -7.04 0.72
CA ASN A 80 16.48 -8.09 1.72
C ASN A 80 15.61 -7.92 2.98
N GLY A 81 14.80 -6.86 3.05
CA GLY A 81 13.93 -6.55 4.18
C GLY A 81 14.59 -5.67 5.24
N VAL A 82 15.81 -5.18 5.01
CA VAL A 82 16.55 -4.38 5.98
C VAL A 82 17.11 -3.13 5.29
N VAL A 83 16.74 -1.96 5.78
CA VAL A 83 17.37 -0.72 5.31
C VAL A 83 18.74 -0.58 6.01
N GLU A 84 19.82 -0.69 5.24
CA GLU A 84 21.19 -0.74 5.78
C GLU A 84 21.77 0.66 6.10
N ALA A 85 21.36 1.71 5.40
CA ALA A 85 21.96 3.04 5.50
C ALA A 85 21.03 4.10 6.13
N GLY A 86 21.66 5.08 6.78
CA GLY A 86 21.00 6.24 7.40
C GLY A 86 20.40 5.96 8.78
N GLU A 87 20.24 7.02 9.57
CA GLU A 87 19.63 6.93 10.91
C GLU A 87 18.11 6.67 10.85
N GLY A 88 17.51 6.84 9.67
CA GLY A 88 16.06 6.96 9.51
C GLY A 88 15.66 8.39 9.83
N THR A 89 15.41 9.20 8.81
CA THR A 89 14.72 10.47 9.02
C THR A 89 13.25 10.14 9.23
N TYR A 90 12.68 10.61 10.34
CA TYR A 90 11.23 10.79 10.44
C TYR A 90 10.86 11.96 9.52
N ASP A 91 10.96 11.72 8.20
CA ASP A 91 10.90 12.76 7.17
C ASP A 91 9.47 13.31 7.07
N THR A 92 8.50 12.39 6.98
CA THR A 92 7.13 12.71 6.61
C THR A 92 6.17 11.77 7.36
N THR A 93 5.07 12.30 7.89
CA THR A 93 4.01 11.51 8.54
C THR A 93 3.16 10.78 7.50
N SER A 94 2.42 9.73 7.89
CA SER A 94 1.45 9.07 7.00
C SER A 94 0.40 10.03 6.44
N ASP A 95 0.03 11.08 7.19
CA ASP A 95 -0.90 12.12 6.71
C ASP A 95 -0.27 12.96 5.61
N ASN A 96 0.99 13.38 5.80
CA ASN A 96 1.69 14.18 4.82
C ASN A 96 1.98 13.38 3.53
N ALA A 97 2.29 12.08 3.64
CA ALA A 97 2.44 11.20 2.48
C ALA A 97 1.15 11.13 1.64
N PHE A 98 0.00 10.95 2.30
CA PHE A 98 -1.30 10.99 1.64
C PHE A 98 -1.61 12.36 1.00
N ASN A 99 -1.25 13.46 1.67
CA ASN A 99 -1.46 14.81 1.14
C ASN A 99 -0.63 15.06 -0.13
N LYS A 100 0.61 14.59 -0.17
CA LYS A 100 1.52 14.67 -1.34
C LYS A 100 1.07 13.79 -2.51
N ALA A 101 0.34 12.70 -2.27
CA ALA A 101 -0.12 11.81 -3.33
C ALA A 101 -1.09 12.52 -4.31
N ILE A 102 -0.84 12.33 -5.60
CA ILE A 102 -1.64 12.91 -6.69
C ILE A 102 -2.84 12.01 -7.01
N VAL A 103 -2.62 10.69 -7.09
CA VAL A 103 -3.66 9.70 -7.38
C VAL A 103 -4.14 9.10 -6.06
N LYS A 104 -5.39 9.38 -5.70
CA LYS A 104 -6.02 8.97 -4.44
C LYS A 104 -7.55 8.99 -4.54
N GLY A 105 -8.22 8.32 -3.62
CA GLY A 105 -9.68 8.27 -3.58
C GLY A 105 -10.23 7.80 -2.23
N ALA A 106 -11.55 7.87 -2.08
CA ALA A 106 -12.24 7.27 -0.93
C ALA A 106 -12.04 5.74 -0.93
N ILE A 107 -11.97 5.11 0.23
CA ILE A 107 -11.70 3.67 0.32
C ILE A 107 -12.75 2.83 -0.44
N SER A 108 -13.98 3.33 -0.54
CA SER A 108 -15.07 2.69 -1.28
C SER A 108 -14.82 2.60 -2.79
N THR A 109 -13.90 3.40 -3.33
CA THR A 109 -13.53 3.42 -4.75
C THR A 109 -12.23 2.70 -5.06
N ILE A 110 -11.63 2.01 -4.08
CA ILE A 110 -10.37 1.30 -4.27
C ILE A 110 -10.47 0.30 -5.43
N ASP A 111 -9.45 0.29 -6.28
CA ASP A 111 -9.33 -0.73 -7.32
C ASP A 111 -8.86 -2.04 -6.69
N LYS A 112 -9.79 -3.00 -6.56
CA LYS A 112 -9.54 -4.26 -5.85
C LYS A 112 -8.55 -5.17 -6.58
N ASP A 113 -8.39 -4.97 -7.89
CA ASP A 113 -7.46 -5.73 -8.74
C ASP A 113 -6.04 -5.11 -8.75
N LEU A 114 -5.88 -3.88 -8.22
CA LEU A 114 -4.60 -3.19 -8.16
C LEU A 114 -3.98 -3.30 -6.76
N VAL A 115 -3.05 -4.25 -6.61
CA VAL A 115 -2.30 -4.42 -5.36
C VAL A 115 -1.22 -3.36 -5.18
N GLY A 116 -0.70 -3.23 -3.96
CA GLY A 116 0.33 -2.26 -3.58
C GLY A 116 -0.20 -0.84 -3.37
N LEU A 117 -1.51 -0.63 -3.43
CA LEU A 117 -2.13 0.64 -3.05
C LEU A 117 -1.94 0.89 -1.54
N CYS A 118 -1.61 2.13 -1.19
CA CYS A 118 -1.58 2.53 0.21
C CYS A 118 -3.02 2.78 0.67
N VAL A 119 -3.47 2.16 1.77
CA VAL A 119 -4.78 2.40 2.38
C VAL A 119 -4.61 3.09 3.71
N ARG A 120 -5.49 4.05 4.04
CA ARG A 120 -5.18 5.01 5.09
C ARG A 120 -6.40 5.55 5.83
N TYR A 121 -6.17 5.97 7.07
CA TYR A 121 -7.01 6.87 7.86
C TYR A 121 -6.09 7.81 8.64
N THR A 122 -6.61 8.89 9.25
CA THR A 122 -5.77 9.89 9.92
C THR A 122 -4.76 9.26 10.89
N GLY A 123 -3.48 9.59 10.72
CA GLY A 123 -2.39 9.02 11.52
C GLY A 123 -1.97 7.57 11.22
N HIS A 124 -2.54 6.90 10.20
CA HIS A 124 -2.19 5.50 9.90
C HIS A 124 -2.22 5.16 8.40
N VAL A 125 -1.43 4.17 8.02
CA VAL A 125 -1.35 3.65 6.65
C VAL A 125 -1.01 2.15 6.66
N GLY A 126 -1.48 1.43 5.64
CA GLY A 126 -1.12 0.06 5.32
C GLY A 126 -1.03 -0.17 3.81
N VAL A 127 -0.61 -1.37 3.41
CA VAL A 127 -0.44 -1.79 2.02
C VAL A 127 -1.54 -2.78 1.66
N TYR A 128 -2.39 -2.44 0.70
CA TYR A 128 -3.38 -3.37 0.13
C TYR A 128 -2.68 -4.45 -0.69
N ILE A 129 -2.91 -5.72 -0.38
CA ILE A 129 -2.20 -6.85 -0.99
C ILE A 129 -3.10 -7.72 -1.88
N GLY A 130 -4.31 -7.26 -2.20
CA GLY A 130 -5.31 -8.04 -2.92
C GLY A 130 -6.25 -8.82 -1.99
N ASP A 131 -7.28 -9.44 -2.56
CA ASP A 131 -8.25 -10.31 -1.85
C ASP A 131 -8.87 -9.70 -0.58
N GLY A 132 -9.03 -8.38 -0.54
CA GLY A 132 -9.56 -7.68 0.63
C GLY A 132 -8.62 -7.74 1.85
N LYS A 133 -7.31 -7.94 1.66
CA LYS A 133 -6.30 -8.01 2.71
C LYS A 133 -5.34 -6.82 2.69
N VAL A 134 -4.81 -6.48 3.86
CA VAL A 134 -3.88 -5.37 4.06
C VAL A 134 -2.74 -5.83 4.96
N VAL A 135 -1.50 -5.48 4.63
CA VAL A 135 -0.37 -5.52 5.57
C VAL A 135 -0.24 -4.16 6.24
N GLU A 136 -0.20 -4.12 7.57
CA GLU A 136 -0.05 -2.87 8.33
C GLU A 136 0.76 -3.09 9.63
N ALA A 137 1.50 -2.07 10.04
CA ALA A 137 2.21 -2.04 11.32
C ALA A 137 1.34 -1.37 12.39
N ARG A 138 0.73 -2.15 13.29
CA ARG A 138 -0.41 -1.71 14.15
C ARG A 138 -0.04 -1.27 15.56
N GLY A 139 1.16 -0.72 15.73
CA GLY A 139 1.65 -0.35 17.04
C GLY A 139 2.17 -1.55 17.84
N PHE A 140 2.55 -1.23 19.07
CA PHE A 140 3.37 -2.05 19.96
C PHE A 140 2.86 -3.49 20.15
N ASN A 141 1.54 -3.68 20.34
CA ASN A 141 0.95 -4.99 20.66
C ASN A 141 0.84 -5.95 19.48
N TYR A 142 0.96 -5.45 18.25
CA TYR A 142 0.67 -6.23 17.04
C TYR A 142 1.91 -6.39 16.16
N GLY A 143 2.77 -5.38 16.09
CA GLY A 143 3.82 -5.34 15.07
C GLY A 143 3.23 -5.19 13.67
N VAL A 144 3.97 -5.68 12.68
CA VAL A 144 3.48 -5.83 11.30
C VAL A 144 2.61 -7.08 11.20
N CYS A 145 1.40 -6.93 10.69
CA CYS A 145 0.44 -8.02 10.60
C CYS A 145 -0.46 -7.89 9.37
N ILE A 146 -1.20 -8.95 9.06
CA ILE A 146 -2.22 -8.97 8.00
C ILE A 146 -3.59 -8.76 8.63
N THR A 147 -4.38 -7.85 8.07
CA THR A 147 -5.77 -7.61 8.46
C THR A 147 -6.69 -7.71 7.24
N ASN A 148 -7.99 -7.90 7.48
CA ASN A 148 -8.98 -7.70 6.43
C ASN A 148 -9.21 -6.20 6.24
N LEU A 149 -9.26 -5.75 4.99
CA LEU A 149 -9.58 -4.37 4.61
C LEU A 149 -10.88 -3.90 5.28
N LYS A 150 -11.91 -4.76 5.32
CA LYS A 150 -13.22 -4.43 5.91
C LYS A 150 -13.24 -4.34 7.44
N ASP A 151 -12.26 -4.90 8.13
CA ASP A 151 -12.25 -4.96 9.62
C ASP A 151 -11.50 -3.77 10.24
N ARG A 152 -11.10 -2.81 9.41
CA ARG A 152 -10.26 -1.66 9.79
C ARG A 152 -10.91 -0.38 9.27
N PRO A 153 -10.77 0.75 9.99
CA PRO A 153 -11.48 1.99 9.67
C PRO A 153 -10.79 2.78 8.55
N TRP A 154 -10.35 2.11 7.49
CA TRP A 154 -9.75 2.78 6.35
C TRP A 154 -10.75 3.76 5.73
N THR A 155 -10.26 4.92 5.30
CA THR A 155 -11.09 6.01 4.77
C THR A 155 -10.73 6.34 3.33
N HIS A 156 -9.45 6.20 2.97
CA HIS A 156 -8.93 6.55 1.65
C HIS A 156 -7.89 5.55 1.19
N TRP A 157 -7.63 5.54 -0.11
CA TRP A 157 -6.48 4.89 -0.74
C TRP A 157 -5.67 5.93 -1.52
N TYR A 158 -4.40 5.64 -1.76
CA TYR A 158 -3.52 6.44 -2.62
C TYR A 158 -2.41 5.62 -3.26
N GLU A 159 -1.87 6.13 -4.36
CA GLU A 159 -0.64 5.65 -5.00
C GLU A 159 0.55 6.44 -4.44
N HIS A 160 1.57 5.73 -3.92
CA HIS A 160 2.77 6.38 -3.44
C HIS A 160 3.54 7.00 -4.63
N PRO A 161 3.94 8.29 -4.59
CA PRO A 161 4.58 8.96 -5.74
C PRO A 161 5.87 8.30 -6.24
N GLU A 162 6.57 7.60 -5.35
CA GLU A 162 7.85 6.92 -5.66
C GLU A 162 7.70 5.46 -6.07
N ILE A 163 6.46 4.96 -6.18
CA ILE A 163 6.17 3.58 -6.56
C ILE A 163 5.53 3.58 -7.94
N ASN A 164 6.07 2.75 -8.83
CA ASN A 164 5.50 2.53 -10.14
C ASN A 164 4.34 1.53 -10.04
N TYR A 165 3.13 1.99 -10.38
CA TYR A 165 1.94 1.17 -10.42
C TYR A 165 1.73 0.64 -11.83
N ASN A 166 2.02 -0.64 -12.02
CA ASN A 166 1.75 -1.34 -13.27
C ASN A 166 0.24 -1.60 -13.40
N LYS A 167 -0.48 -0.58 -13.87
CA LYS A 167 -1.89 -0.70 -14.23
C LYS A 167 -1.98 -1.42 -15.57
N THR A 168 -1.91 -2.75 -15.55
CA THR A 168 -2.15 -3.57 -16.73
C THR A 168 -3.62 -3.44 -17.12
N LYS A 169 -3.93 -2.40 -17.90
CA LYS A 169 -5.19 -2.34 -18.64
C LYS A 169 -5.09 -3.37 -19.75
N ARG A 170 -5.72 -4.52 -19.57
CA ARG A 170 -5.90 -5.45 -20.70
C ARG A 170 -6.88 -4.85 -21.69
N VAL A 171 -6.64 -5.06 -22.98
CA VAL A 171 -7.60 -4.70 -24.02
C VAL A 171 -8.83 -5.57 -23.82
N LEU A 172 -10.00 -4.95 -23.72
CA LEU A 172 -11.27 -5.65 -23.63
C LEU A 172 -11.78 -5.91 -25.05
N LEU A 173 -11.95 -7.18 -25.40
CA LEU A 173 -12.41 -7.62 -26.72
C LEU A 173 -13.26 -8.89 -26.61
N LEU A 174 -14.06 -9.14 -27.65
CA LEU A 174 -14.86 -10.35 -27.74
C LEU A 174 -13.94 -11.56 -27.93
N THR A 175 -13.93 -12.48 -26.97
CA THR A 175 -13.11 -13.70 -26.97
C THR A 175 -13.94 -14.94 -26.63
N THR A 176 -13.39 -16.13 -26.82
CA THR A 176 -14.00 -17.39 -26.40
C THR A 176 -13.02 -18.13 -25.47
N PRO A 177 -13.35 -18.37 -24.18
CA PRO A 177 -14.55 -17.90 -23.49
C PRO A 177 -14.60 -16.37 -23.34
N TYR A 178 -15.80 -15.80 -23.20
CA TYR A 178 -15.96 -14.35 -23.04
C TYR A 178 -15.15 -13.81 -21.86
N MET A 179 -14.52 -12.64 -22.06
CA MET A 179 -13.82 -11.94 -20.98
C MET A 179 -14.81 -11.59 -19.87
N ARG A 180 -14.34 -11.67 -18.63
CA ARG A 180 -15.12 -11.33 -17.45
C ARG A 180 -14.26 -10.53 -16.47
N GLY A 181 -14.88 -9.66 -15.68
CA GLY A 181 -14.18 -8.92 -14.61
C GLY A 181 -14.80 -7.58 -14.26
N ASP A 182 -14.25 -6.94 -13.22
CA ASP A 182 -14.65 -5.60 -12.80
C ASP A 182 -14.28 -4.52 -13.84
N ASP A 183 -13.25 -4.77 -14.65
CA ASP A 183 -12.90 -3.93 -15.80
C ASP A 183 -13.99 -3.94 -16.89
N VAL A 184 -14.54 -5.12 -17.21
CA VAL A 184 -15.71 -5.27 -18.09
C VAL A 184 -16.92 -4.57 -17.49
N LYS A 185 -17.16 -4.74 -16.19
CA LYS A 185 -18.26 -4.09 -15.48
C LYS A 185 -18.19 -2.56 -15.57
N LYS A 186 -17.00 -1.99 -15.32
CA LYS A 186 -16.74 -0.54 -15.45
C LYS A 186 -17.00 -0.06 -16.88
N LEU A 187 -16.52 -0.80 -17.89
CA LEU A 187 -16.80 -0.49 -19.30
C LEU A 187 -18.31 -0.48 -19.59
N GLN A 188 -19.04 -1.52 -19.16
CA GLN A 188 -20.49 -1.64 -19.40
C GLN A 188 -21.27 -0.46 -18.81
N GLN A 189 -20.89 -0.03 -17.60
CA GLN A 189 -21.45 1.18 -16.96
C GLN A 189 -21.19 2.44 -17.78
N LEU A 190 -19.98 2.59 -18.34
CA LEU A 190 -19.60 3.76 -19.13
C LEU A 190 -20.31 3.82 -20.49
N ILE A 191 -20.50 2.67 -21.15
CA ILE A 191 -21.09 2.62 -22.50
C ILE A 191 -22.61 2.42 -22.51
N GLY A 192 -23.22 2.30 -21.33
CA GLY A 192 -24.68 2.21 -21.16
C GLY A 192 -25.28 0.89 -21.64
N VAL A 193 -24.63 -0.24 -21.37
CA VAL A 193 -25.18 -1.59 -21.63
C VAL A 193 -25.49 -2.33 -20.32
N ASN A 194 -26.12 -3.50 -20.43
CA ASN A 194 -26.34 -4.38 -19.28
C ASN A 194 -25.03 -4.66 -18.53
N VAL A 195 -25.04 -4.51 -17.21
CA VAL A 195 -23.86 -4.62 -16.35
C VAL A 195 -23.83 -6.01 -15.72
N ASP A 196 -23.33 -7.00 -16.47
CA ASP A 196 -23.23 -8.41 -16.06
C ASP A 196 -21.78 -8.89 -15.85
N SER A 197 -20.81 -7.99 -16.00
CA SER A 197 -19.38 -8.30 -15.94
C SER A 197 -18.90 -9.30 -17.01
N ILE A 198 -19.64 -9.47 -18.12
CA ILE A 198 -19.29 -10.36 -19.24
C ILE A 198 -19.15 -9.54 -20.54
N TYR A 199 -17.99 -9.62 -21.17
CA TYR A 199 -17.74 -8.98 -22.47
C TYR A 199 -18.29 -9.91 -23.57
N GLY A 200 -19.61 -9.88 -23.76
CA GLY A 200 -20.32 -10.61 -24.80
C GLY A 200 -20.57 -9.77 -26.06
N PRO A 201 -21.26 -10.35 -27.07
CA PRO A 201 -21.53 -9.70 -28.36
C PRO A 201 -22.26 -8.34 -28.25
N VAL A 202 -23.11 -8.17 -27.24
CA VAL A 202 -23.83 -6.89 -27.00
C VAL A 202 -22.86 -5.79 -26.58
N THR A 203 -21.99 -6.08 -25.62
CA THR A 203 -20.92 -5.17 -25.18
C THR A 203 -20.00 -4.82 -26.35
N ASP A 204 -19.56 -5.83 -27.12
CA ASP A 204 -18.69 -5.64 -28.29
C ASP A 204 -19.31 -4.74 -29.36
N LYS A 205 -20.59 -4.97 -29.69
CA LYS A 205 -21.32 -4.14 -30.65
C LYS A 205 -21.37 -2.68 -30.21
N LYS A 206 -21.62 -2.42 -28.93
CA LYS A 206 -21.70 -1.04 -28.42
C LYS A 206 -20.35 -0.35 -28.40
N VAL A 207 -19.29 -1.07 -28.04
CA VAL A 207 -17.91 -0.55 -28.13
C VAL A 207 -17.58 -0.14 -29.57
N LYS A 208 -17.85 -1.01 -30.55
CA LYS A 208 -17.62 -0.71 -31.97
C LYS A 208 -18.43 0.48 -32.48
N GLU A 209 -19.68 0.64 -32.05
CA GLU A 209 -20.52 1.80 -32.38
C GLU A 209 -19.89 3.11 -31.87
N ILE A 210 -19.43 3.13 -30.61
CA ILE A 210 -18.79 4.30 -30.00
C ILE A 210 -17.46 4.61 -30.70
N LEU A 211 -16.63 3.61 -30.95
CA LEU A 211 -15.36 3.78 -31.66
C LEU A 211 -15.58 4.33 -33.08
N GLY A 212 -16.59 3.81 -33.79
CA GLY A 212 -17.00 4.33 -35.09
C GLY A 212 -17.46 5.80 -35.06
N ILE A 213 -18.18 6.23 -34.01
CA ILE A 213 -18.56 7.64 -33.80
C ILE A 213 -17.32 8.51 -33.54
N LEU A 214 -16.33 7.98 -32.82
CA LEU A 214 -15.10 8.69 -32.47
C LEU A 214 -14.04 8.71 -33.60
N GLY A 215 -14.27 7.98 -34.70
CA GLY A 215 -13.35 7.94 -35.84
C GLY A 215 -12.06 7.16 -35.56
N ILE A 216 -12.12 6.16 -34.67
CA ILE A 216 -10.98 5.30 -34.28
C ILE A 216 -11.31 3.83 -34.52
#